data_AF-A0AAJ1D217-F1
#
_entry.id   AF-A0AAJ1D217-F1
#
_cell.length_a   1.000
_cell.length_b   1.000
_cell.length_c   1.000
_cell.angle_alpha   90.00
_cell.angle_beta   90.00
_cell.angle_gamma   90.00
#
_symmetry.space_group_name_H-M   'P 1'
#
loop_
_entity.id
_entity.type
_entity.pdbx_description
1 polymer ?
#
loop_
_entity_poly.entity_id
_entity_poly.type
_entity_poly.pdbx_seq_one_letter_code
_entity_poly.pdbx_strand_id
1 'polypeptide(L)'
;MARITKEQQAATDFVDQLCFDQLVVHCEMTVAERQQTKDIVTRVSQMAEERYTGANAEAIKHMAYCFLEVHLANTRDELREAIPVDVEALDLPEETIAAFDRHNTNYQLAFMLVVVKKATGFDARYALEIADTLKGEFAGYSALVRRDLVKRCLAWEFVDAPLKAYCWLTVTGVLPARKNGPERINNPVTPEFVTRLTLLASHEMVMHNLKVTLGKTSAASVLVRNKELKLAENYIDSLLEVERSFNEASLRPSLRGVPQITAGDFNNQERVQKFFSNWGDRKTRLRMHTGTLASWPGFLGAAMLEIRLTDEYLSAAQEKFRQGIHSVTMADLKVPPIFNAFDNQGTLSAEVQGKLATFGLQINADTLYRTHAMIGKATLKILCSYCQLTRTKGVVMSAIEDDIWYMSLFIHGDKVAAQQL
;
A
#
# COMPACT_ATOMS: atom_id res chain seq x y z
N MET A 1 -18.36 -22.06 -4.47
CA MET A 1 -17.11 -21.54 -5.06
C MET A 1 -15.94 -22.20 -4.35
N ALA A 2 -14.88 -22.62 -5.05
CA ALA A 2 -13.69 -23.15 -4.38
C ALA A 2 -13.12 -22.04 -3.48
N ARG A 3 -13.01 -22.32 -2.18
CA ARG A 3 -12.50 -21.38 -1.18
C ARG A 3 -11.03 -21.10 -1.51
N ILE A 4 -10.66 -19.84 -1.68
CA ILE A 4 -9.25 -19.45 -1.80
C ILE A 4 -8.51 -19.92 -0.54
N THR A 5 -7.27 -20.38 -0.69
CA THR A 5 -6.45 -20.76 0.47
C THR A 5 -5.97 -19.51 1.22
N LYS A 6 -5.49 -19.69 2.46
CA LYS A 6 -4.96 -18.57 3.25
C LYS A 6 -3.74 -17.91 2.59
N GLU A 7 -2.89 -18.73 1.95
CA GLU A 7 -1.74 -18.26 1.17
C GLU A 7 -2.20 -17.35 0.03
N GLN A 8 -3.23 -17.78 -0.70
CA GLN A 8 -3.78 -17.04 -1.84
C GLN A 8 -4.43 -15.74 -1.37
N GLN A 9 -5.15 -15.77 -0.24
CA GLN A 9 -5.71 -14.57 0.38
C GLN A 9 -4.60 -13.58 0.74
N ALA A 10 -3.58 -14.01 1.48
CA ALA A 10 -2.43 -13.17 1.85
C ALA A 10 -1.68 -12.60 0.63
N ALA A 11 -1.48 -13.41 -0.41
CA ALA A 11 -0.86 -12.96 -1.66
C ALA A 11 -1.70 -11.89 -2.36
N THR A 12 -3.02 -12.04 -2.41
CA THR A 12 -3.89 -11.01 -2.95
C THR A 12 -3.99 -9.78 -2.06
N ASP A 13 -3.92 -9.92 -0.73
CA ASP A 13 -3.87 -8.79 0.20
C ASP A 13 -2.62 -7.93 -0.07
N PHE A 14 -1.48 -8.58 -0.32
CA PHE A 14 -0.23 -7.89 -0.67
C PHE A 14 -0.32 -7.17 -2.02
N VAL A 15 -0.87 -7.83 -3.05
CA VAL A 15 -1.06 -7.20 -4.38
C VAL A 15 -2.06 -6.04 -4.31
N ASP A 16 -3.17 -6.21 -3.59
CA ASP A 16 -4.18 -5.16 -3.38
C ASP A 16 -3.57 -3.93 -2.71
N GLN A 17 -2.76 -4.15 -1.67
CA GLN A 17 -2.05 -3.09 -0.97
C GLN A 17 -1.14 -2.30 -1.89
N LEU A 18 -0.29 -2.97 -2.67
CA LEU A 18 0.59 -2.31 -3.64
C LEU A 18 -0.25 -1.49 -4.64
N CYS A 19 -1.37 -2.04 -5.11
CA CYS A 19 -2.25 -1.37 -6.06
C CYS A 19 -2.95 -0.14 -5.45
N PHE A 20 -3.43 -0.25 -4.21
CA PHE A 20 -3.96 0.88 -3.45
C PHE A 20 -2.92 1.98 -3.37
N ASP A 21 -1.70 1.62 -2.99
CA ASP A 21 -0.66 2.62 -2.81
C ASP A 21 -0.22 3.29 -4.11
N GLN A 22 -0.24 2.52 -5.20
CA GLN A 22 -0.04 3.04 -6.54
C GLN A 22 -1.12 4.03 -6.96
N LEU A 23 -2.39 3.71 -6.76
CA LEU A 23 -3.50 4.60 -7.15
C LEU A 23 -3.53 5.88 -6.32
N VAL A 24 -3.21 5.83 -5.03
CA VAL A 24 -3.09 7.07 -4.23
C VAL A 24 -2.00 7.98 -4.82
N VAL A 25 -0.81 7.45 -5.10
CA VAL A 25 0.33 8.26 -5.57
C VAL A 25 0.08 8.82 -6.97
N HIS A 26 -0.45 8.00 -7.87
CA HIS A 26 -0.52 8.33 -9.29
C HIS A 26 -1.89 8.85 -9.76
N CYS A 27 -2.95 8.70 -8.95
CA CYS A 27 -4.28 9.21 -9.27
C CYS A 27 -4.72 10.32 -8.32
N GLU A 28 -4.62 10.10 -7.00
CA GLU A 28 -5.24 11.01 -6.03
C GLU A 28 -4.31 12.10 -5.48
N MET A 29 -3.00 11.85 -5.37
CA MET A 29 -2.05 12.85 -4.88
C MET A 29 -2.01 14.06 -5.81
N THR A 30 -2.11 15.24 -5.19
CA THR A 30 -1.94 16.52 -5.87
C THR A 30 -0.52 16.67 -6.41
N VAL A 31 -0.31 17.62 -7.34
CA VAL A 31 1.03 17.91 -7.87
C VAL A 31 2.03 18.23 -6.75
N ALA A 32 1.60 18.96 -5.72
CA ALA A 32 2.44 19.28 -4.56
C ALA A 32 2.81 18.03 -3.75
N GLU A 33 1.88 17.11 -3.52
CA GLU A 33 2.13 15.87 -2.78
C GLU A 33 3.02 14.89 -3.56
N ARG A 34 2.86 14.83 -4.88
CA ARG A 34 3.78 14.07 -5.75
C ARG A 34 5.18 14.66 -5.72
N GLN A 35 5.30 15.98 -5.72
CA GLN A 35 6.59 16.64 -5.58
C GLN A 35 7.22 16.36 -4.20
N GLN A 36 6.44 16.44 -3.11
CA GLN A 36 6.89 16.04 -1.77
C GLN A 36 7.41 14.59 -1.73
N THR A 37 6.67 13.66 -2.33
CA THR A 37 7.09 12.24 -2.43
C THR A 37 8.39 12.12 -3.23
N LYS A 38 8.49 12.80 -4.36
CA LYS A 38 9.71 12.85 -5.19
C LYS A 38 10.90 13.42 -4.42
N ASP A 39 10.70 14.47 -3.63
CA ASP A 39 11.74 15.11 -2.84
C ASP A 39 12.29 14.15 -1.78
N ILE A 40 11.41 13.44 -1.05
CA ILE A 40 11.82 12.40 -0.09
C ILE A 40 12.65 11.32 -0.79
N VAL A 41 12.15 10.77 -1.90
CA VAL A 41 12.86 9.72 -2.65
C VAL A 41 14.22 10.21 -3.12
N THR A 42 14.31 11.45 -3.60
CA THR A 42 15.56 12.05 -4.09
C THR A 42 16.57 12.22 -2.96
N ARG A 43 16.17 12.80 -1.83
CA ARG A 43 17.04 13.09 -0.69
C ARG A 43 17.55 11.80 -0.03
N VAL A 44 16.65 10.83 0.19
CA VAL A 44 17.03 9.53 0.74
C VAL A 44 17.94 8.76 -0.22
N SER A 45 17.65 8.79 -1.52
CA SER A 45 18.50 8.12 -2.51
C SER A 45 19.89 8.73 -2.58
N GLN A 46 19.99 10.07 -2.58
CA GLN A 46 21.27 10.77 -2.55
C GLN A 46 22.14 10.30 -1.37
N MET A 47 21.61 10.34 -0.14
CA MET A 47 22.38 9.93 1.04
C MET A 47 22.71 8.43 1.02
N ALA A 48 21.77 7.58 0.61
CA ALA A 48 22.01 6.14 0.55
C ALA A 48 23.10 5.77 -0.47
N GLU A 49 23.07 6.42 -1.64
CA GLU A 49 23.97 6.14 -2.77
C GLU A 49 25.35 6.76 -2.62
N GLU A 50 25.51 7.76 -1.75
CA GLU A 50 26.83 8.27 -1.34
C GLU A 50 27.70 7.18 -0.69
N ARG A 51 27.10 6.16 -0.09
CA ARG A 51 27.81 5.11 0.67
C ARG A 51 27.58 3.68 0.17
N TYR A 52 26.44 3.42 -0.47
CA TYR A 52 26.05 2.07 -0.89
C TYR A 52 25.62 2.04 -2.35
N THR A 53 25.66 0.87 -2.98
CA THR A 53 25.22 0.68 -4.37
C THR A 53 24.37 -0.57 -4.50
N GLY A 54 23.58 -0.65 -5.58
CA GLY A 54 22.72 -1.80 -5.90
C GLY A 54 21.78 -2.18 -4.76
N ALA A 55 21.65 -3.49 -4.51
CA ALA A 55 20.74 -4.02 -3.47
C ALA A 55 20.99 -3.46 -2.06
N ASN A 56 22.25 -3.13 -1.71
CA ASN A 56 22.56 -2.56 -0.40
C ASN A 56 22.05 -1.12 -0.27
N ALA A 57 22.13 -0.32 -1.34
CA ALA A 57 21.53 1.01 -1.37
C ALA A 57 20.01 0.92 -1.19
N GLU A 58 19.37 -0.01 -1.90
CA GLU A 58 17.93 -0.22 -1.78
C GLU A 58 17.48 -0.67 -0.39
N ALA A 59 18.26 -1.52 0.28
CA ALA A 59 18.01 -1.89 1.67
C ALA A 59 18.12 -0.68 2.61
N ILE A 60 19.13 0.19 2.43
CA ILE A 60 19.26 1.43 3.19
C ILE A 60 18.07 2.36 2.95
N LYS A 61 17.70 2.61 1.69
CA LYS A 61 16.56 3.47 1.33
C LYS A 61 15.27 2.96 1.97
N HIS A 62 15.00 1.65 1.86
CA HIS A 62 13.83 1.03 2.47
C HIS A 62 13.78 1.28 3.98
N MET A 63 14.90 1.02 4.67
CA MET A 63 14.99 1.21 6.12
C MET A 63 14.90 2.67 6.52
N ALA A 64 15.46 3.58 5.74
CA ALA A 64 15.37 5.02 6.00
C ALA A 64 13.91 5.47 5.89
N TYR A 65 13.16 4.99 4.89
CA TYR A 65 11.72 5.24 4.81
C TYR A 65 10.96 4.68 6.02
N CYS A 66 11.28 3.48 6.50
CA CYS A 66 10.64 2.90 7.69
C CYS A 66 10.87 3.77 8.93
N PHE A 67 12.11 4.24 9.15
CA PHE A 67 12.43 5.10 10.28
C PHE A 67 11.83 6.50 10.14
N LEU A 68 11.84 7.07 8.94
CA LEU A 68 11.15 8.32 8.66
C LEU A 68 9.66 8.22 8.94
N GLU A 69 9.00 7.12 8.55
CA GLU A 69 7.57 6.90 8.82
C GLU A 69 7.26 6.91 10.33
N VAL A 70 8.14 6.32 11.14
CA VAL A 70 8.02 6.38 12.61
C VAL A 70 8.26 7.80 13.15
N HIS A 71 9.26 8.52 12.64
CA HIS A 71 9.58 9.88 13.10
C HIS A 71 8.58 10.93 12.65
N LEU A 72 7.92 10.72 11.51
CA LEU A 72 6.97 11.64 10.90
C LEU A 72 5.52 11.35 11.32
N ALA A 73 5.30 10.34 12.17
CA ALA A 73 4.00 10.09 12.77
C ALA A 73 3.64 11.21 13.77
N ASN A 74 2.35 11.53 13.85
CA ASN A 74 1.84 12.50 14.80
C ASN A 74 1.84 11.93 16.22
N THR A 75 1.92 12.84 17.19
CA THR A 75 1.82 12.53 18.61
C THR A 75 0.41 12.05 18.95
N ARG A 76 0.28 11.42 20.12
CA ARG A 76 -1.02 10.95 20.60
C ARG A 76 -2.01 12.10 20.80
N ASP A 77 -1.55 13.26 21.26
CA ASP A 77 -2.42 14.40 21.52
C ASP A 77 -2.97 15.00 20.23
N GLU A 78 -2.12 15.18 19.20
CA GLU A 78 -2.56 15.59 17.86
C GLU A 78 -3.58 14.60 17.27
N LEU A 79 -3.37 13.29 17.47
CA LEU A 79 -4.31 12.27 17.03
C LEU A 79 -5.66 12.37 17.76
N ARG A 80 -5.68 12.62 19.07
CA ARG A 80 -6.91 12.78 19.86
C ARG A 80 -7.71 13.99 19.44
N GLU A 81 -7.05 15.10 19.12
CA GLU A 81 -7.73 16.30 18.62
C GLU A 81 -8.37 16.06 17.25
N ALA A 82 -7.70 15.31 16.37
CA ALA A 82 -8.17 15.08 15.01
C ALA A 82 -9.19 13.93 14.88
N ILE A 83 -9.11 12.91 15.75
CA ILE A 83 -9.94 11.70 15.73
C ILE A 83 -10.97 11.77 16.85
N PRO A 84 -12.25 12.08 16.57
CA PRO A 84 -13.32 12.13 17.57
C PRO A 84 -13.81 10.71 17.90
N VAL A 85 -12.91 9.85 18.36
CA VAL A 85 -13.26 8.58 19.00
C VAL A 85 -13.02 8.79 20.49
N ASP A 86 -13.89 8.24 21.34
CA ASP A 86 -13.71 8.16 22.80
C ASP A 86 -12.46 7.32 23.11
N VAL A 87 -11.28 7.91 22.89
CA VAL A 87 -10.03 7.41 23.45
C VAL A 87 -10.04 7.90 24.89
N GLU A 88 -10.43 7.00 25.79
CA GLU A 88 -10.37 7.26 27.23
C GLU A 88 -9.05 7.98 27.55
N ALA A 89 -9.18 9.16 28.13
CA ALA A 89 -8.02 9.90 28.61
C ALA A 89 -7.31 8.98 29.61
N LEU A 90 -6.02 8.73 29.39
CA LEU A 90 -5.25 8.10 30.45
C LEU A 90 -5.16 9.11 31.58
N ASP A 91 -5.71 8.76 32.73
CA ASP A 91 -5.55 9.52 33.98
C ASP A 91 -4.12 9.31 34.51
N LEU A 92 -3.14 9.80 33.76
CA LEU A 92 -1.71 9.69 34.03
C LEU A 92 -1.05 11.06 33.81
N PRO A 93 0.03 11.38 34.55
CA PRO A 93 0.81 12.60 34.33
C PRO A 93 1.34 12.69 32.89
N GLU A 94 1.38 13.90 32.33
CA GLU A 94 1.89 14.16 30.97
C GLU A 94 3.31 13.60 30.76
N GLU A 95 4.19 13.71 31.76
CA GLU A 95 5.54 13.15 31.72
C GLU A 95 5.53 11.62 31.53
N THR A 96 4.59 10.93 32.17
CA THR A 96 4.42 9.47 32.04
C THR A 96 3.93 9.10 30.65
N ILE A 97 3.01 9.89 30.08
CA ILE A 97 2.50 9.69 28.72
C ILE A 97 3.63 9.93 27.71
N ALA A 98 4.39 11.02 27.84
CA ALA A 98 5.52 11.33 26.97
C ALA A 98 6.64 10.28 27.08
N ALA A 99 6.89 9.73 28.28
CA ALA A 99 7.83 8.63 28.48
C ALA A 99 7.36 7.34 27.79
N PHE A 100 6.07 7.03 27.86
CA PHE A 100 5.45 5.88 27.19
C PHE A 100 5.55 6.00 25.66
N ASP A 101 5.23 7.17 25.10
CA ASP A 101 5.31 7.40 23.66
C ASP A 101 6.75 7.30 23.15
N ARG A 102 7.71 7.88 23.89
CA ARG A 102 9.14 7.74 23.60
C ARG A 102 9.61 6.30 23.68
N HIS A 103 9.14 5.53 24.67
CA HIS A 103 9.44 4.11 24.79
C HIS A 103 8.93 3.34 23.58
N ASN A 104 7.68 3.55 23.15
CA ASN A 104 7.10 2.89 21.99
C ASN A 104 7.87 3.19 20.71
N THR A 105 8.22 4.45 20.48
CA THR A 105 9.02 4.87 19.33
C THR A 105 10.40 4.21 19.36
N ASN A 106 11.13 4.31 20.48
CA ASN A 106 12.45 3.71 20.62
C ASN A 106 12.42 2.17 20.45
N TYR A 107 11.39 1.52 20.98
CA TYR A 107 11.20 0.08 20.83
C TYR A 107 10.96 -0.31 19.36
N GLN A 108 10.11 0.43 18.64
CA GLN A 108 9.86 0.19 17.21
C GLN A 108 11.16 0.34 16.39
N LEU A 109 11.90 1.44 16.58
CA LEU A 109 13.16 1.70 15.87
C LEU A 109 14.19 0.59 16.16
N ALA A 110 14.38 0.25 17.44
CA ALA A 110 15.32 -0.80 17.86
C ALA A 110 14.93 -2.18 17.31
N PHE A 111 13.64 -2.53 17.36
CA PHE A 111 13.14 -3.80 16.86
C PHE A 111 13.34 -3.92 15.35
N MET A 112 13.00 -2.89 14.59
CA MET A 112 13.22 -2.85 13.14
C MET A 112 14.69 -3.00 12.78
N LEU A 113 15.60 -2.28 13.46
CA LEU A 113 17.04 -2.43 13.27
C LEU A 113 17.51 -3.88 13.49
N VAL A 114 17.06 -4.52 14.56
CA VAL A 114 17.46 -5.90 14.90
C VAL A 114 16.89 -6.91 13.91
N VAL A 115 15.60 -6.83 13.58
CA VAL A 115 14.96 -7.80 12.69
C VAL A 115 15.56 -7.71 11.30
N VAL A 116 15.76 -6.50 10.76
CA VAL A 116 16.33 -6.33 9.43
C VAL A 116 17.78 -6.79 9.40
N LYS A 117 18.59 -6.44 10.40
CA LYS A 117 19.97 -6.94 10.48
C LYS A 117 20.02 -8.46 10.53
N LYS A 118 19.10 -9.10 11.25
CA LYS A 118 19.02 -10.55 11.33
C LYS A 118 18.56 -11.19 10.02
N ALA A 119 17.60 -10.57 9.32
CA ALA A 119 17.03 -11.09 8.09
C ALA A 119 17.99 -10.92 6.89
N THR A 120 18.66 -9.78 6.81
CA THR A 120 19.48 -9.38 5.65
C THR A 120 20.98 -9.56 5.88
N GLY A 121 21.42 -9.71 7.12
CA GLY A 121 22.84 -9.65 7.50
C GLY A 121 23.43 -8.24 7.45
N PHE A 122 22.63 -7.23 7.11
CA PHE A 122 23.08 -5.89 6.79
C PHE A 122 22.93 -4.91 7.96
N ASP A 123 23.90 -4.02 8.14
CA ASP A 123 23.90 -3.02 9.22
C ASP A 123 23.11 -1.77 8.83
N ALA A 124 21.87 -1.70 9.28
CA ALA A 124 20.94 -0.61 8.97
C ALA A 124 21.14 0.66 9.82
N ARG A 125 22.22 0.79 10.62
CA ARG A 125 22.49 2.00 11.42
C ARG A 125 22.56 3.27 10.59
N TYR A 126 23.12 3.19 9.39
CA TYR A 126 23.20 4.36 8.50
C TYR A 126 21.83 4.81 8.00
N ALA A 127 20.86 3.90 7.85
CA ALA A 127 19.50 4.29 7.50
C ALA A 127 18.81 5.12 8.61
N LEU A 128 19.14 4.85 9.88
CA LEU A 128 18.65 5.66 10.99
C LEU A 128 19.27 7.06 10.96
N GLU A 129 20.56 7.18 10.65
CA GLU A 129 21.24 8.48 10.47
C GLU A 129 20.61 9.31 9.35
N ILE A 130 20.26 8.70 8.22
CA ILE A 130 19.51 9.35 7.14
C ILE A 130 18.17 9.88 7.66
N ALA A 131 17.40 9.03 8.36
CA ALA A 131 16.08 9.42 8.87
C ALA A 131 16.17 10.54 9.92
N ASP A 132 17.13 10.48 10.84
CA ASP A 132 17.36 11.51 11.84
C ASP A 132 17.76 12.85 11.24
N THR A 133 18.53 12.82 10.14
CA THR A 133 18.94 14.01 9.40
C THR A 133 17.75 14.64 8.67
N LEU A 134 16.93 13.82 7.99
CA LEU A 134 15.90 14.30 7.08
C LEU A 134 14.52 14.54 7.74
N LYS A 135 14.25 14.02 8.94
CA LYS A 135 12.94 14.16 9.60
C LYS A 135 12.47 15.62 9.72
N GLY A 136 13.38 16.55 9.96
CA GLY A 136 13.07 17.99 10.05
C GLY A 136 12.67 18.60 8.71
N GLU A 137 13.26 18.13 7.61
CA GLU A 137 12.95 18.60 6.24
C GLU A 137 11.50 18.23 5.86
N PHE A 138 11.01 17.07 6.32
CA PHE A 138 9.73 16.51 5.87
C PHE A 138 8.59 16.64 6.88
N ALA A 139 8.82 17.20 8.07
CA ALA A 139 7.81 17.33 9.12
C ALA A 139 6.54 18.06 8.66
N GLY A 140 6.69 19.07 7.78
CA GLY A 140 5.58 19.86 7.24
C GLY A 140 4.87 19.26 6.02
N TYR A 141 5.23 18.05 5.59
CA TYR A 141 4.63 17.44 4.39
C TYR A 141 3.21 16.93 4.67
N SER A 142 2.43 16.76 3.61
CA SER A 142 1.04 16.30 3.69
C SER A 142 0.96 14.99 4.48
N ALA A 143 -0.07 14.85 5.31
CA ALA A 143 -0.35 13.62 6.03
C ALA A 143 -0.49 12.42 5.08
N LEU A 144 -0.99 12.65 3.85
CA LEU A 144 -1.12 11.60 2.84
C LEU A 144 0.24 11.09 2.31
N VAL A 145 1.26 11.94 2.33
CA VAL A 145 2.65 11.59 1.95
C VAL A 145 3.37 10.92 3.12
N ARG A 146 3.23 11.48 4.33
CA ARG A 146 3.86 10.96 5.55
C ARG A 146 3.29 9.60 5.98
N ARG A 147 2.00 9.33 5.75
CA ARG A 147 1.35 8.03 6.04
C ARG A 147 1.73 7.00 4.99
N ASP A 148 2.04 5.77 5.44
CA ASP A 148 2.40 4.67 4.56
C ASP A 148 3.63 5.00 3.68
N LEU A 149 4.53 5.85 4.18
CA LEU A 149 5.64 6.44 3.44
C LEU A 149 6.46 5.40 2.69
N VAL A 150 6.77 4.26 3.32
CA VAL A 150 7.54 3.18 2.68
C VAL A 150 6.85 2.66 1.42
N LYS A 151 5.52 2.56 1.45
CA LYS A 151 4.70 2.08 0.32
C LYS A 151 4.51 3.16 -0.73
N ARG A 152 4.32 4.43 -0.32
CA ARG A 152 4.23 5.58 -1.23
C ARG A 152 5.53 5.76 -2.03
N CYS A 153 6.67 5.69 -1.35
CA CYS A 153 7.97 5.73 -2.01
C CYS A 153 8.16 4.56 -2.97
N LEU A 154 7.79 3.32 -2.58
CA LEU A 154 7.85 2.17 -3.49
C LEU A 154 6.96 2.39 -4.74
N ALA A 155 5.74 2.87 -4.57
CA ALA A 155 4.81 3.15 -5.66
C ALA A 155 5.32 4.25 -6.61
N TRP A 156 6.03 5.24 -6.08
CA TRP A 156 6.71 6.27 -6.87
C TRP A 156 7.90 5.70 -7.64
N GLU A 157 8.77 4.94 -6.97
CA GLU A 157 10.00 4.36 -7.54
C GLU A 157 9.69 3.26 -8.59
N PHE A 158 8.61 2.49 -8.40
CA PHE A 158 8.28 1.32 -9.21
C PHE A 158 6.81 1.31 -9.61
N VAL A 159 6.48 2.03 -10.68
CA VAL A 159 5.11 2.15 -11.20
C VAL A 159 4.47 0.78 -11.45
N ASP A 160 5.19 -0.23 -11.95
CA ASP A 160 4.58 -1.55 -12.23
C ASP A 160 4.60 -2.53 -11.05
N ALA A 161 4.80 -2.07 -9.81
CA ALA A 161 4.98 -2.93 -8.64
C ALA A 161 3.85 -3.96 -8.42
N PRO A 162 2.54 -3.60 -8.48
CA PRO A 162 1.48 -4.57 -8.23
C PRO A 162 1.42 -5.67 -9.30
N LEU A 163 1.64 -5.28 -10.57
CA LEU A 163 1.67 -6.21 -11.68
C LEU A 163 2.85 -7.18 -11.56
N LYS A 164 4.06 -6.66 -11.30
CA LYS A 164 5.26 -7.47 -11.10
C LYS A 164 5.13 -8.40 -9.90
N ALA A 165 4.50 -7.95 -8.82
CA ALA A 165 4.21 -8.80 -7.65
C ALA A 165 3.20 -9.91 -8.00
N TYR A 166 2.12 -9.60 -8.72
CA TYR A 166 1.16 -10.60 -9.18
C TYR A 166 1.82 -11.67 -10.07
N CYS A 167 2.63 -11.24 -11.04
CA CYS A 167 3.40 -12.14 -11.91
C CYS A 167 4.37 -13.01 -11.12
N TRP A 168 5.11 -12.42 -10.16
CA TRP A 168 6.00 -13.15 -9.26
C TRP A 168 5.26 -14.23 -8.47
N LEU A 169 4.15 -13.89 -7.84
CA LEU A 169 3.33 -14.81 -7.04
C LEU A 169 2.66 -15.90 -7.90
N THR A 170 2.43 -15.63 -9.18
CA THR A 170 1.97 -16.63 -10.14
C THR A 170 3.08 -17.62 -10.48
N VAL A 171 4.29 -17.13 -10.78
CA VAL A 171 5.46 -17.96 -11.12
C VAL A 171 5.94 -18.80 -9.93
N THR A 172 5.82 -18.28 -8.70
CA THR A 172 6.17 -19.03 -7.49
C THR A 172 5.08 -19.99 -7.02
N GLY A 173 3.96 -20.07 -7.73
CA GLY A 173 2.88 -21.02 -7.47
C GLY A 173 1.97 -20.67 -6.29
N VAL A 174 2.11 -19.47 -5.72
CA VAL A 174 1.21 -18.99 -4.66
C VAL A 174 -0.17 -18.66 -5.24
N LEU A 175 -0.20 -17.97 -6.39
CA LEU A 175 -1.42 -17.62 -7.10
C LEU A 175 -1.61 -18.56 -8.30
N PRO A 176 -2.65 -19.42 -8.30
CA PRO A 176 -2.93 -20.26 -9.44
C PRO A 176 -3.52 -19.43 -10.58
N ALA A 177 -2.89 -19.48 -11.76
CA ALA A 177 -3.40 -18.85 -12.97
C ALA A 177 -3.61 -19.90 -14.07
N ARG A 178 -4.87 -20.15 -14.45
CA ARG A 178 -5.19 -21.12 -15.53
C ARG A 178 -4.98 -20.52 -16.92
N LYS A 179 -5.46 -19.29 -17.16
CA LYS A 179 -5.36 -18.60 -18.45
C LYS A 179 -3.97 -18.00 -18.70
N ASN A 180 -3.37 -17.47 -17.63
CA ASN A 180 -2.06 -16.83 -17.64
C ASN A 180 -1.09 -17.67 -16.80
N GLY A 181 -0.91 -18.94 -17.16
CA GLY A 181 -0.07 -19.87 -16.40
C GLY A 181 1.40 -19.44 -16.33
N PRO A 182 2.17 -19.99 -15.37
CA PRO A 182 3.54 -19.57 -15.08
C PRO A 182 4.46 -19.63 -16.30
N GLU A 183 4.27 -20.63 -17.16
CA GLU A 183 5.02 -20.83 -18.42
C GLU A 183 4.94 -19.64 -19.39
N ARG A 184 3.86 -18.85 -19.31
CA ARG A 184 3.65 -17.68 -20.17
C ARG A 184 4.14 -16.39 -19.54
N ILE A 185 4.26 -16.37 -18.22
CA ILE A 185 4.59 -15.15 -17.48
C ILE A 185 6.04 -14.78 -17.76
N ASN A 186 6.20 -13.59 -18.33
CA ASN A 186 7.48 -12.93 -18.38
C ASN A 186 7.47 -11.82 -17.32
N ASN A 187 8.37 -11.89 -16.34
CA ASN A 187 8.39 -10.91 -15.26
C ASN A 187 9.76 -10.23 -15.20
N PRO A 188 10.02 -9.22 -16.03
CA PRO A 188 11.27 -8.48 -15.98
C PRO A 188 11.36 -7.70 -14.66
N VAL A 189 12.16 -8.23 -13.74
CA VAL A 189 12.45 -7.64 -12.44
C VAL A 189 13.92 -7.30 -12.34
N THR A 190 14.22 -6.11 -11.80
CA THR A 190 15.59 -5.72 -11.50
C THR A 190 15.94 -6.13 -10.06
N PRO A 191 17.23 -6.32 -9.72
CA PRO A 191 17.64 -6.63 -8.35
C PRO A 191 17.16 -5.60 -7.32
N GLU A 192 17.07 -4.33 -7.72
CA GLU A 192 16.58 -3.22 -6.89
C GLU A 192 15.10 -3.44 -6.53
N PHE A 193 14.27 -3.71 -7.53
CA PHE A 193 12.86 -4.00 -7.32
C PHE A 193 12.66 -5.23 -6.43
N VAL A 194 13.39 -6.32 -6.70
CA VAL A 194 13.32 -7.57 -5.92
C VAL A 194 13.65 -7.30 -4.45
N THR A 195 14.70 -6.53 -4.19
CA THR A 195 15.12 -6.16 -2.83
C THR A 195 14.02 -5.36 -2.14
N ARG A 196 13.50 -4.31 -2.79
CA ARG A 196 12.47 -3.45 -2.21
C ARG A 196 11.13 -4.15 -1.99
N LEU A 197 10.71 -5.03 -2.90
CA LEU A 197 9.46 -5.77 -2.79
C LEU A 197 9.50 -6.78 -1.64
N THR A 198 10.59 -7.56 -1.53
CA THR A 198 10.74 -8.58 -0.48
C THR A 198 10.90 -7.94 0.91
N LEU A 199 11.63 -6.82 1.00
CA LEU A 199 11.70 -6.04 2.23
C LEU A 199 10.33 -5.46 2.62
N LEU A 200 9.54 -4.95 1.67
CA LEU A 200 8.19 -4.47 1.98
C LEU A 200 7.27 -5.60 2.48
N ALA A 201 7.32 -6.78 1.85
CA ALA A 201 6.57 -7.93 2.32
C ALA A 201 6.97 -8.31 3.76
N SER A 202 8.27 -8.33 4.05
CA SER A 202 8.78 -8.57 5.41
C SER A 202 8.36 -7.47 6.40
N HIS A 203 8.42 -6.21 6.00
CA HIS A 203 8.03 -5.04 6.80
C HIS A 203 6.58 -5.17 7.30
N GLU A 204 5.66 -5.61 6.44
CA GLU A 204 4.26 -5.83 6.82
C GLU A 204 4.10 -6.84 7.96
N MET A 205 4.92 -7.90 7.96
CA MET A 205 4.93 -8.87 9.03
C MET A 205 5.64 -8.39 10.29
N VAL A 206 6.68 -7.55 10.15
CA VAL A 206 7.35 -6.87 11.28
C VAL A 206 6.35 -5.96 12.01
N MET A 207 5.64 -5.10 11.27
CA MET A 207 4.66 -4.17 11.85
C MET A 207 3.53 -4.93 12.54
N HIS A 208 3.01 -5.99 11.91
CA HIS A 208 2.00 -6.84 12.53
C HIS A 208 2.50 -7.49 13.83
N ASN A 209 3.72 -8.04 13.84
CA ASN A 209 4.28 -8.65 15.05
C ASN A 209 4.52 -7.61 16.16
N LEU A 210 5.00 -6.41 15.82
CA LEU A 210 5.17 -5.30 16.76
C LEU A 210 3.85 -4.93 17.42
N LYS A 211 2.80 -4.77 16.61
CA LYS A 211 1.45 -4.48 17.09
C LYS A 211 0.95 -5.54 18.08
N VAL A 212 1.10 -6.82 17.74
CA VAL A 212 0.75 -7.96 18.61
C VAL A 212 1.56 -7.93 19.91
N THR A 213 2.88 -7.72 19.81
CA THR A 213 3.80 -7.75 20.97
C THR A 213 3.52 -6.61 21.94
N LEU A 214 3.16 -5.43 21.44
CA LEU A 214 2.80 -4.26 22.24
C LEU A 214 1.36 -4.31 22.78
N GLY A 215 0.64 -5.41 22.58
CA GLY A 215 -0.72 -5.61 23.10
C GLY A 215 -1.74 -4.62 22.51
N LYS A 216 -1.48 -4.09 21.31
CA LYS A 216 -2.36 -3.14 20.64
C LYS A 216 -3.64 -3.83 20.18
N THR A 217 -4.75 -3.12 20.19
CA THR A 217 -6.04 -3.64 19.68
C THR A 217 -6.12 -3.52 18.16
N SER A 218 -6.82 -4.45 17.52
CA SER A 218 -7.19 -4.32 16.11
C SER A 218 -8.24 -3.21 15.95
N ALA A 219 -8.08 -2.33 14.96
CA ALA A 219 -9.10 -1.34 14.63
C ALA A 219 -10.42 -2.01 14.21
N ALA A 220 -10.38 -3.24 13.69
CA ALA A 220 -11.59 -4.05 13.46
C ALA A 220 -12.44 -4.18 14.73
N SER A 221 -11.80 -4.46 15.87
CA SER A 221 -12.49 -4.64 17.15
C SER A 221 -13.17 -3.35 17.62
N VAL A 222 -12.52 -2.20 17.42
CA VAL A 222 -13.08 -0.88 17.73
C VAL A 222 -14.31 -0.59 16.85
N LEU A 223 -14.20 -0.85 15.55
CA LEU A 223 -15.27 -0.57 14.59
C LEU A 223 -16.50 -1.47 14.80
N VAL A 224 -16.30 -2.77 15.08
CA VAL A 224 -17.41 -3.72 15.36
C VAL A 224 -18.17 -3.35 16.63
N ARG A 225 -17.48 -2.81 17.64
CA ARG A 225 -18.09 -2.45 18.94
C ARG A 225 -18.73 -1.06 18.95
N ASN A 226 -18.51 -0.26 17.91
CA ASN A 226 -19.05 1.09 17.83
C ASN A 226 -20.56 1.04 17.49
N LYS A 227 -21.40 1.31 18.49
CA LYS A 227 -22.87 1.28 18.38
C LYS A 227 -23.45 2.38 17.48
N GLU A 228 -22.67 3.43 17.19
CA GLU A 228 -23.10 4.54 16.32
C GLU A 228 -22.96 4.17 14.84
N LEU A 229 -22.06 3.23 14.53
CA LEU A 229 -21.86 2.74 13.17
C LEU A 229 -22.94 1.72 12.81
N LYS A 230 -23.85 2.11 11.91
CA LYS A 230 -24.82 1.17 11.30
C LYS A 230 -24.12 0.35 10.21
N LEU A 231 -23.49 -0.76 10.60
CA LEU A 231 -22.79 -1.69 9.71
C LEU A 231 -23.75 -2.75 9.14
N ALA A 232 -23.50 -3.21 7.91
CA ALA A 232 -24.22 -4.36 7.36
C ALA A 232 -23.52 -5.67 7.75
N GLU A 233 -24.30 -6.75 7.90
CA GLU A 233 -23.85 -8.03 8.46
C GLU A 233 -22.62 -8.62 7.75
N ASN A 234 -22.59 -8.57 6.41
CA ASN A 234 -21.46 -9.05 5.62
C ASN A 234 -20.13 -8.31 5.94
N TYR A 235 -20.22 -7.02 6.33
CA TYR A 235 -19.06 -6.25 6.77
C TYR A 235 -18.68 -6.59 8.21
N ILE A 236 -19.66 -6.81 9.09
CA ILE A 236 -19.41 -7.29 10.45
C ILE A 236 -18.64 -8.62 10.39
N ASP A 237 -19.09 -9.56 9.55
CA ASP A 237 -18.40 -10.84 9.33
C ASP A 237 -16.94 -10.65 8.89
N SER A 238 -16.70 -9.73 7.95
CA SER A 238 -15.36 -9.42 7.44
C SER A 238 -14.46 -8.81 8.52
N LEU A 239 -15.00 -7.93 9.38
CA LEU A 239 -14.25 -7.35 10.49
C LEU A 239 -13.96 -8.38 11.59
N LEU A 240 -14.92 -9.25 11.89
CA LEU A 240 -14.74 -10.37 12.82
C LEU A 240 -13.69 -11.36 12.32
N GLU A 241 -13.56 -11.56 11.00
CA GLU A 241 -12.48 -12.34 10.41
C GLU A 241 -11.12 -11.68 10.65
N VAL A 242 -10.99 -10.37 10.42
CA VAL A 242 -9.76 -9.61 10.70
C VAL A 242 -9.39 -9.67 12.19
N GLU A 243 -10.37 -9.47 13.09
CA GLU A 243 -10.17 -9.57 14.55
C GLU A 243 -9.75 -10.99 14.95
N ARG A 244 -10.39 -12.02 14.38
CA ARG A 244 -10.05 -13.43 14.64
C ARG A 244 -8.61 -13.72 14.26
N SER A 245 -8.18 -13.37 13.04
CA SER A 245 -6.80 -13.60 12.58
C SER A 245 -5.78 -12.92 13.52
N PHE A 246 -6.05 -11.68 13.94
CA PHE A 246 -5.21 -10.94 14.88
C PHE A 246 -5.11 -11.62 16.26
N ASN A 247 -6.24 -12.05 16.82
CA ASN A 247 -6.28 -12.74 18.12
C ASN A 247 -5.60 -14.11 18.05
N GLU A 248 -5.80 -14.86 16.97
CA GLU A 248 -5.10 -16.13 16.75
C GLU A 248 -3.59 -15.94 16.69
N ALA A 249 -3.09 -14.93 15.96
CA ALA A 249 -1.68 -14.59 15.88
C ALA A 249 -1.09 -14.23 17.26
N SER A 250 -1.86 -13.54 18.09
CA SER A 250 -1.45 -13.09 19.43
C SER A 250 -1.39 -14.22 20.45
N LEU A 251 -2.30 -15.19 20.36
CA LEU A 251 -2.47 -16.22 21.39
C LEU A 251 -1.75 -17.53 21.06
N ARG A 252 -1.53 -17.86 19.79
CA ARG A 252 -0.96 -19.16 19.38
C ARG A 252 0.56 -19.17 19.48
N PRO A 253 1.17 -20.01 20.34
CA PRO A 253 2.63 -20.09 20.44
C PRO A 253 3.31 -20.54 19.14
N SER A 254 2.64 -21.34 18.32
CA SER A 254 3.13 -21.78 17.01
C SER A 254 3.30 -20.65 16.00
N LEU A 255 2.63 -19.52 16.22
CA LEU A 255 2.72 -18.34 15.36
C LEU A 255 3.74 -17.31 15.87
N ARG A 256 4.46 -17.60 16.97
CA ARG A 256 5.52 -16.73 17.47
C ARG A 256 6.64 -16.54 16.44
N GLY A 257 7.20 -15.33 16.44
CA GLY A 257 8.26 -14.92 15.53
C GLY A 257 7.73 -14.19 14.31
N VAL A 258 8.65 -13.54 13.60
CA VAL A 258 8.33 -12.72 12.43
C VAL A 258 8.65 -13.49 11.16
N PRO A 259 7.65 -13.83 10.32
CA PRO A 259 7.92 -14.32 8.98
C PRO A 259 8.73 -13.29 8.20
N GLN A 260 9.77 -13.72 7.51
CA GLN A 260 10.65 -12.87 6.71
C GLN A 260 10.89 -13.53 5.36
N ILE A 261 11.09 -12.69 4.35
CA ILE A 261 11.50 -13.06 3.01
C ILE A 261 12.53 -12.05 2.49
N THR A 262 13.55 -12.55 1.80
CA THR A 262 14.63 -11.71 1.27
C THR A 262 14.73 -11.82 -0.24
N ALA A 263 15.55 -10.97 -0.86
CA ALA A 263 15.86 -11.05 -2.28
C ALA A 263 16.40 -12.43 -2.69
N GLY A 264 17.14 -13.12 -1.79
CA GLY A 264 17.66 -14.47 -2.04
C GLY A 264 16.58 -15.54 -2.12
N ASP A 265 15.42 -15.31 -1.50
CA ASP A 265 14.29 -16.21 -1.52
C ASP A 265 13.36 -15.97 -2.72
N PHE A 266 13.56 -14.90 -3.48
CA PHE A 266 12.61 -14.40 -4.49
C PHE A 266 12.20 -15.48 -5.51
N ASN A 267 13.15 -16.28 -5.99
CA ASN A 267 12.89 -17.36 -6.96
C ASN A 267 12.66 -18.73 -6.30
N ASN A 268 12.71 -18.82 -4.97
CA ASN A 268 12.53 -20.08 -4.25
C ASN A 268 11.05 -20.30 -3.93
N GLN A 269 10.39 -21.13 -4.75
CA GLN A 269 8.95 -21.40 -4.64
C GLN A 269 8.54 -21.86 -3.24
N GLU A 270 9.28 -22.79 -2.63
CA GLU A 270 8.97 -23.32 -1.29
C GLU A 270 9.03 -22.22 -0.23
N ARG A 271 10.08 -21.39 -0.27
CA ARG A 271 10.26 -20.28 0.68
C ARG A 271 9.17 -19.23 0.52
N VAL A 272 8.81 -18.87 -0.71
CA VAL A 272 7.77 -17.88 -1.01
C VAL A 272 6.40 -18.39 -0.57
N GLN A 273 6.03 -19.63 -0.90
CA GLN A 273 4.77 -20.24 -0.49
C GLN A 273 4.67 -20.33 1.04
N LYS A 274 5.76 -20.76 1.70
CA LYS A 274 5.83 -20.80 3.17
C LYS A 274 5.67 -19.42 3.79
N PHE A 275 6.24 -18.38 3.19
CA PHE A 275 6.09 -17.01 3.67
C PHE A 275 4.62 -16.55 3.62
N PHE A 276 3.94 -16.72 2.49
CA PHE A 276 2.53 -16.33 2.35
C PHE A 276 1.56 -17.21 3.15
N SER A 277 1.90 -18.48 3.40
CA SER A 277 1.17 -19.33 4.35
C SER A 277 1.25 -18.77 5.76
N ASN A 278 2.47 -18.44 6.20
CA ASN A 278 2.70 -17.81 7.50
C ASN A 278 2.03 -16.45 7.64
N TRP A 279 1.96 -15.67 6.57
CA TRP A 279 1.20 -14.41 6.54
C TRP A 279 -0.28 -14.69 6.73
N GLY A 280 -0.88 -15.57 5.93
CA GLY A 280 -2.31 -15.86 5.95
C GLY A 280 -2.79 -16.48 7.27
N ASP A 281 -1.90 -17.10 8.05
CA ASP A 281 -2.19 -17.56 9.41
C ASP A 281 -2.17 -16.45 10.47
N ARG A 282 -1.62 -15.28 10.16
CA ARG A 282 -1.43 -14.19 11.12
C ARG A 282 -2.27 -12.95 10.82
N LYS A 283 -2.44 -12.63 9.54
CA LYS A 283 -2.98 -11.35 9.10
C LYS A 283 -3.95 -11.54 7.94
N THR A 284 -5.04 -10.79 8.01
CA THR A 284 -6.04 -10.64 6.95
C THR A 284 -6.35 -9.15 6.81
N ARG A 285 -6.59 -8.69 5.58
CA ARG A 285 -6.91 -7.29 5.27
C ARG A 285 -8.25 -7.18 4.52
N LEU A 286 -8.95 -6.05 4.73
CA LEU A 286 -10.04 -5.63 3.84
C LEU A 286 -9.43 -5.13 2.51
N ARG A 287 -9.78 -5.76 1.39
CA ARG A 287 -9.24 -5.42 0.07
C ARG A 287 -10.12 -4.43 -0.69
N MET A 288 -9.51 -3.62 -1.54
CA MET A 288 -10.24 -2.86 -2.56
C MET A 288 -10.90 -3.79 -3.57
N HIS A 289 -10.18 -4.82 -3.99
CA HIS A 289 -10.67 -5.81 -4.94
C HIS A 289 -10.97 -7.14 -4.25
N THR A 290 -12.26 -7.47 -4.18
CA THR A 290 -12.77 -8.72 -3.58
C THR A 290 -13.11 -9.78 -4.61
N GLY A 291 -12.82 -9.52 -5.90
CA GLY A 291 -13.11 -10.44 -6.99
C GLY A 291 -12.33 -11.76 -6.93
N THR A 292 -12.70 -12.68 -7.83
CA THR A 292 -12.05 -14.00 -7.92
C THR A 292 -10.60 -13.89 -8.38
N LEU A 293 -9.79 -14.94 -8.13
CA LEU A 293 -8.40 -15.03 -8.61
C LEU A 293 -8.24 -14.74 -10.12
N ALA A 294 -9.22 -15.16 -10.93
CA ALA A 294 -9.22 -14.95 -12.38
C ALA A 294 -9.44 -13.48 -12.80
N SER A 295 -9.99 -12.64 -11.92
CA SER A 295 -10.30 -11.23 -12.21
C SER A 295 -9.12 -10.28 -11.96
N TRP A 296 -8.08 -10.72 -11.22
CA TRP A 296 -6.93 -9.89 -10.85
C TRP A 296 -6.20 -9.26 -12.03
N PRO A 297 -5.88 -9.98 -13.13
CA PRO A 297 -5.23 -9.36 -14.27
C PRO A 297 -6.05 -8.20 -14.85
N GLY A 298 -7.38 -8.35 -14.89
CA GLY A 298 -8.28 -7.31 -15.39
C GLY A 298 -8.32 -6.10 -14.46
N PHE A 299 -8.36 -6.34 -13.15
CA PHE A 299 -8.34 -5.29 -12.13
C PHE A 299 -7.03 -4.48 -12.18
N LEU A 300 -5.87 -5.16 -12.20
CA LEU A 300 -4.56 -4.52 -12.30
C LEU A 300 -4.41 -3.74 -13.62
N GLY A 301 -4.85 -4.32 -14.73
CA GLY A 301 -4.86 -3.63 -16.01
C GLY A 301 -5.74 -2.37 -16.01
N ALA A 302 -6.91 -2.44 -15.38
CA ALA A 302 -7.79 -1.29 -15.25
C ALA A 302 -7.21 -0.19 -14.33
N ALA A 303 -6.49 -0.56 -13.26
CA ALA A 303 -5.73 0.39 -12.44
C ALA A 303 -4.60 1.07 -13.24
N MET A 304 -3.85 0.31 -14.05
CA MET A 304 -2.84 0.88 -14.96
C MET A 304 -3.45 1.85 -15.97
N LEU A 305 -4.66 1.54 -16.46
CA LEU A 305 -5.37 2.41 -17.38
C LEU A 305 -5.79 3.73 -16.74
N GLU A 306 -6.24 3.69 -15.48
CA GLU A 306 -6.58 4.91 -14.73
C GLU A 306 -5.36 5.80 -14.49
N ILE A 307 -4.22 5.19 -14.15
CA ILE A 307 -2.96 5.92 -13.97
C ILE A 307 -2.55 6.59 -15.27
N ARG A 308 -2.57 5.84 -16.38
CA ARG A 308 -2.23 6.39 -17.69
C ARG A 308 -3.17 7.53 -18.10
N LEU A 309 -4.47 7.37 -17.85
CA LEU A 309 -5.47 8.40 -18.11
C LEU A 309 -5.18 9.66 -17.28
N THR A 310 -4.84 9.50 -16.00
CA THR A 310 -4.48 10.62 -15.12
C THR A 310 -3.25 11.37 -15.64
N ASP A 311 -2.22 10.65 -16.08
CA ASP A 311 -1.00 11.25 -16.65
C ASP A 311 -1.28 12.02 -17.96
N GLU A 312 -2.17 11.51 -18.80
CA GLU A 312 -2.61 12.21 -20.02
C GLU A 312 -3.35 13.51 -19.69
N TYR A 313 -4.25 13.49 -18.70
CA TYR A 313 -4.93 14.71 -18.25
C TYR A 313 -3.95 15.73 -17.64
N LEU A 314 -3.00 15.28 -16.82
CA LEU A 314 -1.95 16.13 -16.25
C LEU A 314 -1.09 16.77 -17.36
N SER A 315 -0.67 15.98 -18.35
CA SER A 315 0.13 16.45 -19.48
C SER A 315 -0.64 17.47 -20.34
N ALA A 316 -1.91 17.19 -20.63
CA ALA A 316 -2.77 18.10 -21.37
C ALA A 316 -3.01 19.41 -20.61
N ALA A 317 -3.22 19.35 -19.29
CA ALA A 317 -3.38 20.54 -18.45
C ALA A 317 -2.11 21.38 -18.40
N GLN A 318 -0.94 20.75 -18.24
CA GLN A 318 0.35 21.44 -18.26
C GLN A 318 0.60 22.17 -19.59
N GLU A 319 0.25 21.55 -20.72
CA GLU A 319 0.37 22.20 -22.02
C GLU A 319 -0.53 23.44 -22.13
N LYS A 320 -1.75 23.39 -21.61
CA LYS A 320 -2.65 24.55 -21.55
C LYS A 320 -2.08 25.67 -20.68
N PHE A 321 -1.49 25.34 -19.52
CA PHE A 321 -0.84 26.32 -18.66
C PHE A 321 0.37 26.99 -19.35
N ARG A 322 1.18 26.24 -20.11
CA ARG A 322 2.29 26.81 -20.90
C ARG A 322 1.80 27.79 -21.97
N GLN A 323 0.60 27.60 -22.48
CA GLN A 323 -0.06 28.49 -23.45
C GLN A 323 -0.72 29.72 -22.80
N GLY A 324 -0.56 29.92 -21.48
CA GLY A 324 -1.11 31.06 -20.75
C GLY A 324 -2.57 30.90 -20.31
N ILE A 325 -3.14 29.69 -20.42
CA ILE A 325 -4.49 29.41 -19.91
C ILE A 325 -4.37 29.04 -18.42
N HIS A 326 -4.86 29.90 -17.54
CA HIS A 326 -4.69 29.75 -16.08
C HIS A 326 -5.80 28.96 -15.37
N SER A 327 -6.83 28.52 -16.10
CA SER A 327 -7.90 27.66 -15.57
C SER A 327 -8.38 26.74 -16.68
N VAL A 328 -8.35 25.44 -16.43
CA VAL A 328 -8.85 24.40 -17.35
C VAL A 328 -9.73 23.43 -16.60
N THR A 329 -10.85 23.05 -17.21
CA THR A 329 -11.68 21.94 -16.75
C THR A 329 -11.32 20.68 -17.54
N MET A 330 -11.72 19.50 -17.06
CA MET A 330 -11.47 18.25 -17.80
C MET A 330 -12.07 18.25 -19.21
N ALA A 331 -13.16 18.99 -19.44
CA ALA A 331 -13.79 19.11 -20.75
C ALA A 331 -12.93 19.89 -21.77
N ASP A 332 -12.00 20.73 -21.29
CA ASP A 332 -11.09 21.51 -22.13
C ASP A 332 -9.85 20.71 -22.56
N LEU A 333 -9.65 19.53 -21.96
CA LEU A 333 -8.47 18.70 -22.14
C LEU A 333 -8.75 17.60 -23.18
N LYS A 334 -7.93 17.57 -24.22
CA LYS A 334 -7.95 16.50 -25.21
C LYS A 334 -7.00 15.40 -24.77
N VAL A 335 -7.55 14.25 -24.38
CA VAL A 335 -6.79 13.04 -24.07
C VAL A 335 -7.17 11.93 -25.04
N PRO A 336 -6.28 10.93 -25.26
CA PRO A 336 -6.61 9.77 -26.08
C PRO A 336 -7.86 9.06 -25.57
N PRO A 337 -8.72 8.52 -26.48
CA PRO A 337 -9.87 7.73 -26.06
C PRO A 337 -9.42 6.49 -25.27
N ILE A 338 -10.21 6.11 -24.27
CA ILE A 338 -9.93 4.91 -23.46
C ILE A 338 -10.08 3.64 -24.31
N PHE A 339 -11.17 3.54 -25.07
CA PHE A 339 -11.54 2.37 -25.86
C PHE A 339 -12.39 2.77 -27.07
N ASN A 340 -12.25 2.04 -28.17
CA ASN A 340 -13.09 2.16 -29.34
C ASN A 340 -13.41 0.75 -29.88
N ALA A 341 -14.72 0.48 -30.04
CA ALA A 341 -15.22 -0.83 -30.43
C ALA A 341 -14.96 -1.19 -31.90
N PHE A 342 -14.78 -0.18 -32.77
CA PHE A 342 -14.55 -0.38 -34.21
C PHE A 342 -13.07 -0.48 -34.55
N ASP A 343 -12.25 0.41 -33.97
CA ASP A 343 -10.80 0.38 -34.10
C ASP A 343 -10.16 0.81 -32.77
N ASN A 344 -9.59 -0.16 -32.05
CA ASN A 344 -8.97 0.11 -30.76
C ASN A 344 -7.50 0.55 -30.89
N GLN A 345 -6.95 0.71 -32.09
CA GLN A 345 -5.60 1.24 -32.25
C GLN A 345 -5.51 2.68 -31.76
N GLY A 346 -4.42 3.01 -31.07
CA GLY A 346 -4.18 4.35 -30.51
C GLY A 346 -5.02 4.72 -29.28
N THR A 347 -5.76 3.77 -28.69
CA THR A 347 -6.48 3.98 -27.42
C THR A 347 -5.62 3.61 -26.20
N LEU A 348 -5.96 4.15 -25.03
CA LEU A 348 -5.25 3.80 -23.78
C LEU A 348 -5.39 2.31 -23.44
N SER A 349 -6.55 1.70 -23.74
CA SER A 349 -6.75 0.27 -23.50
C SER A 349 -5.90 -0.61 -24.40
N ALA A 350 -5.60 -0.21 -25.64
CA ALA A 350 -4.65 -0.93 -26.49
C ALA A 350 -3.22 -0.81 -25.97
N GLU A 351 -2.80 0.36 -25.49
CA GLU A 351 -1.48 0.57 -24.88
C GLU A 351 -1.29 -0.34 -23.65
N VAL A 352 -2.24 -0.30 -22.72
CA VAL A 352 -2.21 -1.12 -21.50
C VAL A 352 -2.30 -2.62 -21.84
N GLN A 353 -3.13 -3.00 -22.81
CA GLN A 353 -3.20 -4.39 -23.29
C GLN A 353 -1.84 -4.85 -23.83
N GLY A 354 -1.17 -4.03 -24.63
CA GLY A 354 0.18 -4.31 -25.15
C GLY A 354 1.18 -4.49 -24.01
N LYS A 355 1.14 -3.61 -23.00
CA LYS A 355 1.99 -3.72 -21.81
C LYS A 355 1.73 -5.00 -21.02
N LEU A 356 0.48 -5.36 -20.76
CA LEU A 356 0.14 -6.62 -20.09
C LEU A 356 0.63 -7.84 -20.89
N ALA A 357 0.57 -7.78 -22.21
CA ALA A 357 1.08 -8.85 -23.07
C ALA A 357 2.59 -9.04 -22.95
N THR A 358 3.39 -7.98 -22.70
CA THR A 358 4.83 -8.13 -22.43
C THR A 358 5.12 -8.88 -21.14
N PHE A 359 4.16 -8.91 -20.20
CA PHE A 359 4.21 -9.72 -18.98
C PHE A 359 3.63 -11.13 -19.16
N GLY A 360 3.18 -11.49 -20.36
CA GLY A 360 2.54 -12.77 -20.64
C GLY A 360 1.06 -12.83 -20.25
N LEU A 361 0.44 -11.69 -19.90
CA LEU A 361 -0.95 -11.62 -19.49
C LEU A 361 -1.85 -11.28 -20.68
N GLN A 362 -2.80 -12.17 -20.98
CA GLN A 362 -3.72 -12.00 -22.10
C GLN A 362 -5.11 -11.55 -21.64
N ILE A 363 -5.43 -10.29 -21.94
CA ILE A 363 -6.73 -9.66 -21.62
C ILE A 363 -7.27 -8.95 -22.85
N ASN A 364 -8.59 -9.01 -23.05
CA ASN A 364 -9.25 -8.29 -24.13
C ASN A 364 -9.41 -6.81 -23.75
N ALA A 365 -9.21 -5.89 -24.70
CA ALA A 365 -9.38 -4.46 -24.46
C ALA A 365 -10.80 -4.08 -23.97
N ASP A 366 -11.86 -4.71 -24.50
CA ASP A 366 -13.23 -4.51 -24.00
C ASP A 366 -13.37 -4.94 -22.52
N THR A 367 -12.72 -6.04 -22.12
CA THR A 367 -12.69 -6.47 -20.71
C THR A 367 -11.95 -5.46 -19.83
N LEU A 368 -10.83 -4.92 -20.30
CA LEU A 368 -10.11 -3.85 -19.58
C LEU A 368 -10.98 -2.61 -19.42
N TYR A 369 -11.62 -2.16 -20.50
CA TYR A 369 -12.51 -1.00 -20.48
C TYR A 369 -13.69 -1.19 -19.52
N ARG A 370 -14.40 -2.32 -19.59
CA ARG A 370 -15.51 -2.61 -18.68
C ARG A 370 -15.07 -2.71 -17.22
N THR A 371 -13.90 -3.30 -16.97
CA THR A 371 -13.34 -3.39 -15.61
C THR A 371 -12.97 -2.01 -15.09
N HIS A 372 -12.34 -1.18 -15.91
CA HIS A 372 -12.04 0.22 -15.59
C HIS A 372 -13.30 1.02 -15.26
N ALA A 373 -14.34 0.93 -16.08
CA ALA A 373 -15.63 1.57 -15.82
C ALA A 373 -16.26 1.12 -14.49
N MET A 374 -16.04 -0.13 -14.07
CA MET A 374 -16.50 -0.65 -12.78
C MET A 374 -15.67 -0.12 -11.60
N ILE A 375 -14.33 -0.10 -11.73
CA ILE A 375 -13.43 0.46 -10.71
C ILE A 375 -13.73 1.95 -10.48
N GLY A 376 -13.98 2.71 -11.55
CA GLY A 376 -14.33 4.14 -11.46
C GLY A 376 -15.63 4.42 -10.70
N LYS A 377 -16.60 3.49 -10.70
CA LYS A 377 -17.88 3.67 -10.00
C LYS A 377 -17.78 3.56 -8.49
N ALA A 378 -16.89 2.72 -7.97
CA ALA A 378 -16.83 2.38 -6.55
C ALA A 378 -15.42 2.57 -5.96
N THR A 379 -14.42 1.88 -6.50
CA THR A 379 -13.06 1.87 -5.96
C THR A 379 -12.42 3.25 -5.95
N LEU A 380 -12.47 4.00 -7.06
CA LEU A 380 -11.88 5.35 -7.13
C LEU A 380 -12.61 6.34 -6.22
N LYS A 381 -13.93 6.20 -6.04
CA LYS A 381 -14.69 7.05 -5.11
C LYS A 381 -14.25 6.84 -3.66
N ILE A 382 -14.07 5.58 -3.26
CA ILE A 382 -13.57 5.22 -1.91
C ILE A 382 -12.14 5.73 -1.73
N LEU A 383 -11.30 5.56 -2.75
CA LEU A 383 -9.92 6.06 -2.75
C LEU A 383 -9.85 7.58 -2.60
N CYS A 384 -10.66 8.31 -3.36
CA CYS A 384 -10.76 9.77 -3.28
C CYS A 384 -11.23 10.22 -1.90
N SER A 385 -12.26 9.54 -1.35
CA SER A 385 -12.76 9.79 0.01
C SER A 385 -11.68 9.56 1.07
N TYR A 386 -10.88 8.51 0.91
CA TYR A 386 -9.75 8.21 1.79
C TYR A 386 -8.71 9.34 1.76
N CYS A 387 -8.31 9.76 0.56
CA CYS A 387 -7.30 10.80 0.41
C CYS A 387 -7.80 12.15 0.93
N GLN A 388 -9.06 12.51 0.68
CA GLN A 388 -9.69 13.71 1.22
C GLN A 388 -9.77 13.68 2.75
N LEU A 389 -10.18 12.54 3.34
CA LEU A 389 -10.26 12.38 4.78
C LEU A 389 -8.88 12.52 5.43
N THR A 390 -7.87 11.82 4.93
CA THR A 390 -6.49 11.89 5.43
C THR A 390 -5.94 13.31 5.35
N ARG A 391 -6.17 14.03 4.24
CA ARG A 391 -5.78 15.45 4.11
C ARG A 391 -6.50 16.36 5.10
N THR A 392 -7.82 16.21 5.22
CA THR A 392 -8.65 17.06 6.08
C THR A 392 -8.30 16.86 7.55
N LYS A 393 -8.01 15.63 7.95
CA LYS A 393 -7.60 15.30 9.32
C LYS A 393 -6.18 15.74 9.62
N GLY A 394 -5.29 15.77 8.62
CA GLY A 394 -3.94 16.33 8.75
C GLY A 394 -3.00 15.55 9.68
N VAL A 395 -3.44 14.41 10.22
CA VAL A 395 -2.70 13.59 11.17
C VAL A 395 -2.34 12.22 10.61
N VAL A 396 -1.21 11.70 11.05
CA VAL A 396 -0.64 10.41 10.66
C VAL A 396 -0.46 9.55 11.89
N MET A 397 -1.13 8.40 11.93
CA MET A 397 -0.90 7.41 12.98
C MET A 397 0.46 6.74 12.78
N SER A 398 1.04 6.21 13.86
CA SER A 398 2.23 5.37 13.77
C SER A 398 2.03 4.17 12.84
N ALA A 399 3.11 3.70 12.21
CA ALA A 399 3.12 2.55 11.31
C ALA A 399 2.64 1.24 11.96
N ILE A 400 2.71 1.12 13.30
CA ILE A 400 2.18 -0.04 14.04
C ILE A 400 0.66 0.00 14.23
N GLU A 401 0.02 1.15 14.01
CA GLU A 401 -1.43 1.32 14.17
C GLU A 401 -2.14 1.06 12.83
N ASP A 402 -3.29 0.37 12.91
CA ASP A 402 -4.12 0.16 11.72
C ASP A 402 -4.59 1.49 11.15
N ASP A 403 -4.74 1.54 9.83
CA ASP A 403 -5.37 2.69 9.19
C ASP A 403 -6.89 2.65 9.42
N ILE A 404 -7.35 3.33 10.47
CA ILE A 404 -8.78 3.45 10.80
C ILE A 404 -9.58 4.13 9.68
N TRP A 405 -8.96 5.02 8.91
CA TRP A 405 -9.61 5.73 7.80
C TRP A 405 -9.83 4.79 6.63
N TYR A 406 -8.81 4.01 6.29
CA TYR A 406 -8.92 2.93 5.33
C TYR A 406 -10.03 1.95 5.75
N MET A 407 -9.96 1.42 6.97
CA MET A 407 -10.93 0.43 7.43
C MET A 407 -12.36 0.98 7.45
N SER A 408 -12.58 2.18 7.98
CA SER A 408 -13.90 2.82 8.04
C SER A 408 -14.51 3.10 6.65
N LEU A 409 -13.72 3.52 5.68
CA LEU A 409 -14.22 3.83 4.34
C LEU A 409 -14.52 2.57 3.52
N PHE A 410 -13.70 1.52 3.65
CA PHE A 410 -13.98 0.24 3.03
C PHE A 410 -15.16 -0.50 3.68
N ILE A 411 -15.51 -0.18 4.93
CA ILE A 411 -16.75 -0.61 5.59
C ILE A 411 -18.00 0.11 5.02
N HIS A 412 -17.84 1.36 4.56
CA HIS A 412 -18.95 2.18 4.06
C HIS A 412 -19.02 2.25 2.53
N GLY A 413 -18.23 1.48 1.80
CA GLY A 413 -18.12 1.55 0.33
C GLY A 413 -19.47 1.59 -0.40
N ASP A 414 -20.43 0.77 0.03
CA ASP A 414 -21.78 0.74 -0.55
C ASP A 414 -22.63 1.99 -0.22
N LYS A 415 -22.41 2.61 0.94
CA LYS A 415 -23.11 3.84 1.37
C LYS A 415 -22.48 5.11 0.79
N VAL A 416 -21.15 5.16 0.67
CA VAL A 416 -20.42 6.25 0.02
C VAL A 416 -20.74 6.26 -1.49
N ALA A 417 -20.89 5.10 -2.11
CA ALA A 417 -21.36 4.99 -3.50
C ALA A 417 -22.83 5.41 -3.70
N ALA A 418 -23.67 5.26 -2.67
CA ALA A 418 -25.11 5.56 -2.71
C ALA A 418 -25.48 7.00 -2.30
N GLN A 419 -24.61 7.73 -1.59
CA GLN A 419 -24.91 9.09 -1.10
C GLN A 419 -24.61 10.21 -2.11
N GLN A 420 -24.24 9.86 -3.35
CA GLN A 420 -24.01 10.83 -4.44
C GLN A 420 -24.59 10.36 -5.80
N LEU A 421 -25.77 9.72 -5.77
CA LEU A 421 -26.62 9.56 -6.95
C LEU A 421 -27.94 10.32 -6.77
#